data_AF-A0A151RPG6-F1
#
_entry.id   AF-A0A151RPG6-F1
#
_cell.length_a   1.000
_cell.length_b   1.000
_cell.length_c   1.000
_cell.angle_alpha   90.00
_cell.angle_beta   90.00
_cell.angle_gamma   90.00
#
_symmetry.space_group_name_H-M   'P 1'
#
loop_
_entity.id
_entity.type
_entity.pdbx_description
1 polymer ?
#
loop_
_entity_poly.entity_id
_entity_poly.type
_entity_poly.pdbx_seq_one_letter_code
_entity_poly.pdbx_strand_id
1 'polypeptide(L)'
;MVYVDDIVITGNDATRISQLKEHLFIYFQTKDLGSLKYFLGIEVAQLKEGVVISQRKYALDILKETGLENCRPIDSPMDPNQKLMMYQGEIFLDPKRYRRLVGKLIYLTITRPDISFAIGVVSQIMQNPHIDHWNAVIRILRYIKSAPGQGLLYFIGENIISWKSKKQSVVAWSSAEVEYIDLWLWLLVNLCGSNNSFKLKFCEIKLMKLYCDN
;
A
#
# COMPACT_ATOMS: atom_id res chain seq x y z
N MET A 1 9.06 -2.87 17.42
CA MET A 1 9.08 -3.52 16.09
C MET A 1 10.50 -3.41 15.55
N VAL A 2 11.02 -4.47 14.93
CA VAL A 2 12.35 -4.48 14.30
C VAL A 2 12.16 -4.88 12.84
N TYR A 3 12.74 -4.11 11.91
CA TYR A 3 12.77 -4.42 10.50
C TYR A 3 14.18 -4.19 9.96
N VAL A 4 14.89 -5.27 9.64
CA VAL A 4 16.29 -5.23 9.18
C VAL A 4 17.13 -4.34 10.12
N ASP A 5 17.52 -3.15 9.68
CA ASP A 5 18.36 -2.21 10.42
C ASP A 5 17.55 -1.17 11.23
N ASP A 6 16.24 -1.07 11.01
CA ASP A 6 15.37 -0.08 11.63
C ASP A 6 14.61 -0.65 12.85
N ILE A 7 14.70 0.05 13.98
CA ILE A 7 13.98 -0.31 15.22
C ILE A 7 12.99 0.80 15.57
N VAL A 8 11.72 0.44 15.69
CA VAL A 8 10.66 1.33 16.18
C VAL A 8 10.26 0.92 17.59
N ILE A 9 10.43 1.85 18.52
CA ILE A 9 10.06 1.70 19.93
C ILE A 9 8.81 2.54 20.19
N THR A 10 7.77 1.90 20.73
CA THR A 10 6.52 2.55 21.14
C THR A 10 6.16 2.12 22.55
N GLY A 11 5.55 3.01 23.32
CA GLY A 11 5.16 2.73 24.70
C GLY A 11 4.45 3.93 25.34
N ASN A 12 3.75 3.67 26.43
CA ASN A 12 3.05 4.69 27.22
C ASN A 12 3.87 5.23 28.41
N ASP A 13 5.04 4.64 28.68
CA ASP A 13 5.94 5.02 29.77
C ASP A 13 7.28 5.49 29.19
N ALA A 14 7.50 6.81 29.25
CA ALA A 14 8.71 7.44 28.73
C ALA A 14 9.97 6.95 29.46
N THR A 15 9.88 6.61 30.75
CA THR A 15 11.04 6.15 31.53
C THR A 15 11.51 4.77 31.06
N ARG A 16 10.57 3.84 30.84
CA ARG A 16 10.88 2.51 30.29
C ARG A 16 11.39 2.57 28.86
N ILE A 17 10.87 3.50 28.04
CA ILE A 17 11.39 3.70 26.69
C ILE A 17 12.85 4.15 26.76
N SER A 18 13.20 5.10 27.64
CA SER A 18 14.58 5.56 27.80
C SER A 18 15.51 4.44 28.30
N GLN A 19 15.09 3.66 29.30
CA GLN A 19 15.85 2.51 29.79
C GLN A 19 16.07 1.46 28.70
N LEU A 20 15.05 1.19 27.88
CA LEU A 20 15.16 0.25 26.76
C LEU A 20 16.12 0.78 25.68
N LYS A 21 16.08 2.09 25.39
CA LYS A 21 17.00 2.74 24.45
C LYS A 21 18.45 2.60 24.92
N GLU A 22 18.73 2.88 26.20
CA GLU A 22 20.07 2.72 26.78
C GLU A 22 20.55 1.27 26.69
N HIS A 23 19.69 0.31 27.04
CA HIS A 23 20.02 -1.10 26.95
C HIS A 23 20.35 -1.51 25.50
N LEU A 24 19.58 -1.06 24.51
CA LEU A 24 19.88 -1.33 23.10
C LEU A 24 21.19 -0.68 22.64
N PHE A 25 21.53 0.51 23.14
CA PHE A 25 22.76 1.22 22.80
C PHE A 25 24.02 0.50 23.31
N ILE A 26 23.91 -0.24 24.42
CA ILE A 26 25.02 -1.02 24.98
C ILE A 26 25.34 -2.23 24.11
N TYR A 27 24.30 -2.96 23.66
CA TYR A 27 24.48 -4.22 22.93
C TYR A 27 24.56 -4.05 21.41
N PHE A 28 24.02 -2.97 20.87
CA PHE A 28 23.97 -2.70 19.43
C PHE A 28 24.48 -1.29 19.14
N GLN A 29 25.25 -1.13 18.05
CA GLN A 29 25.62 0.17 17.50
C GLN A 29 24.39 0.87 16.90
N THR A 30 23.50 1.36 17.75
CA THR A 30 22.25 2.01 17.37
C THR A 30 22.38 3.52 17.54
N LYS A 31 21.61 4.29 16.77
CA LYS A 31 21.55 5.75 16.87
C LYS A 31 20.11 6.16 17.14
N ASP A 32 19.88 6.95 18.17
CA ASP A 32 18.57 7.55 18.40
C ASP A 32 18.34 8.69 17.39
N LEU A 33 17.30 8.53 16.56
CA LEU A 33 16.87 9.53 15.57
C LEU A 33 15.80 10.49 16.12
N GLY A 34 15.40 10.31 17.39
CA GLY A 34 14.38 11.11 18.05
C GLY A 34 12.97 10.63 17.71
N SER A 35 12.06 11.58 17.47
CA SER A 35 10.68 11.25 17.09
C SER A 35 10.63 10.56 15.73
N LEU A 36 9.73 9.59 15.59
CA LEU A 36 9.54 8.85 14.35
C LEU A 36 9.07 9.80 13.24
N LYS A 37 9.93 10.04 12.25
CA LYS A 37 9.64 10.85 11.05
C LYS A 37 9.56 10.03 9.78
N TYR A 38 10.31 8.95 9.70
CA TYR A 38 10.40 8.08 8.53
C TYR A 38 10.56 6.63 8.99
N PHE A 39 9.83 5.71 8.37
CA PHE A 39 9.98 4.26 8.58
C PHE A 39 9.57 3.52 7.31
N LEU A 40 10.45 2.68 6.77
CA LEU A 40 10.20 1.90 5.54
C LEU A 40 9.75 2.74 4.33
N GLY A 41 10.21 3.99 4.21
CA GLY A 41 9.75 4.88 3.15
C GLY A 41 8.36 5.49 3.35
N ILE A 42 7.74 5.27 4.52
CA ILE A 42 6.55 5.99 4.99
C ILE A 42 7.02 7.18 5.81
N GLU A 43 6.52 8.37 5.47
CA GLU A 43 6.73 9.61 6.19
C GLU A 43 5.66 9.73 7.29
N VAL A 44 6.09 10.07 8.50
CA VAL A 44 5.23 10.17 9.69
C VAL A 44 5.32 11.59 10.25
N ALA A 45 4.19 12.26 10.38
CA ALA A 45 4.09 13.56 11.02
C ALA A 45 3.15 13.47 12.24
N GLN A 46 3.67 13.82 13.41
CA GLN A 46 2.89 13.86 14.65
C GLN A 46 2.27 15.26 14.79
N LEU A 47 0.95 15.31 14.88
CA LEU A 47 0.15 16.50 15.13
C LEU A 47 -0.43 16.43 16.55
N LYS A 48 -1.02 17.53 17.04
CA LYS A 48 -1.68 17.53 18.36
C LYS A 48 -2.93 16.65 18.34
N GLU A 49 -3.60 16.60 17.20
CA GLU A 49 -4.88 15.91 16.98
C GLU A 49 -4.69 14.45 16.56
N GLY A 50 -3.49 14.05 16.12
CA GLY A 50 -3.27 12.74 15.53
C GLY A 50 -1.92 12.52 14.87
N VAL A 51 -1.81 11.43 14.12
CA VAL A 51 -0.62 11.06 13.34
C VAL A 51 -0.97 11.02 11.87
N VAL A 52 -0.24 11.76 11.04
CA VAL A 52 -0.34 11.69 9.59
C VAL A 52 0.73 10.74 9.06
N ILE A 53 0.33 9.81 8.22
CA ILE A 53 1.25 8.98 7.42
C ILE A 53 1.10 9.33 5.94
N SER A 54 2.22 9.45 5.24
CA SER A 54 2.22 9.72 3.79
C SER A 54 3.42 9.07 3.11
N GLN A 55 3.41 9.04 1.78
CA GLN A 55 4.50 8.50 0.97
C GLN A 55 4.88 9.49 -0.14
N ARG A 56 4.97 10.79 0.21
CA ARG A 56 5.15 11.88 -0.78
C ARG A 56 6.37 11.66 -1.66
N LYS A 57 7.52 11.39 -1.04
CA LYS A 57 8.77 11.14 -1.77
C LYS A 57 8.61 9.97 -2.76
N TYR A 58 8.02 8.87 -2.31
CA TYR A 58 7.79 7.69 -3.14
C TYR A 58 6.87 7.98 -4.34
N ALA A 59 5.77 8.71 -4.12
CA ALA A 59 4.87 9.14 -5.20
C ALA A 59 5.59 10.01 -6.25
N LEU A 60 6.43 10.94 -5.82
CA LEU A 60 7.24 11.78 -6.71
C LEU A 60 8.28 10.95 -7.47
N ASP A 61 8.95 10.00 -6.81
CA ASP A 61 9.94 9.13 -7.46
C ASP A 61 9.29 8.26 -8.55
N ILE A 62 8.07 7.76 -8.34
CA ILE A 62 7.30 7.03 -9.39
C ILE A 62 6.99 7.96 -10.57
N LEU A 63 6.55 9.20 -10.31
CA LEU A 63 6.24 10.17 -11.36
C LEU A 63 7.49 10.54 -12.17
N LYS A 64 8.64 10.66 -11.50
CA LYS A 64 9.93 10.91 -12.13
C LYS A 64 10.37 9.77 -13.04
N GLU A 65 10.33 8.53 -12.54
CA GLU A 65 10.72 7.35 -13.31
C GLU A 65 9.82 7.12 -14.53
N THR A 66 8.54 7.50 -14.45
CA THR A 66 7.58 7.35 -15.54
C THR A 66 7.55 8.55 -16.50
N GLY A 67 8.29 9.63 -16.21
CA GLY A 67 8.30 10.85 -17.02
C GLY A 67 7.02 11.69 -16.92
N LEU A 68 6.25 11.52 -15.83
CA LEU A 68 4.95 12.17 -15.61
C LEU A 68 5.01 13.34 -14.62
N GLU A 69 6.19 13.84 -14.26
CA GLU A 69 6.34 14.98 -13.35
C GLU A 69 5.59 16.23 -13.82
N ASN A 70 5.58 16.48 -15.13
CA ASN A 70 4.95 17.65 -15.76
C ASN A 70 3.63 17.33 -16.46
N CYS A 71 3.04 16.16 -16.19
CA CYS A 71 1.78 15.80 -16.82
C CYS A 71 0.60 16.63 -16.28
N ARG A 72 -0.42 16.83 -17.12
CA ARG A 72 -1.68 17.44 -16.68
C ARG A 72 -2.42 16.46 -15.75
N PRO A 73 -2.77 16.87 -14.51
CA PRO A 73 -3.47 16.01 -13.57
C PRO A 73 -4.89 15.71 -14.03
N ILE A 74 -5.49 14.67 -13.45
CA ILE A 74 -6.87 14.23 -13.68
C ILE A 74 -7.54 14.04 -12.31
N ASP A 75 -8.85 14.26 -12.23
CA ASP A 75 -9.59 14.27 -10.96
C ASP A 75 -10.11 12.89 -10.51
N SER A 76 -10.09 11.89 -11.40
CA SER A 76 -10.51 10.51 -11.07
C SER A 76 -9.48 9.47 -11.53
N PRO A 77 -9.11 8.50 -10.65
CA PRO A 77 -8.14 7.46 -10.97
C PRO A 77 -8.63 6.48 -12.04
N MET A 78 -9.95 6.33 -12.21
CA MET A 78 -10.57 5.43 -13.18
C MET A 78 -11.73 6.13 -13.90
N ASP A 79 -12.00 5.75 -15.13
CA ASP A 79 -13.22 6.16 -15.84
C ASP A 79 -14.35 5.16 -15.52
N PRO A 80 -15.47 5.60 -14.91
CA PRO A 80 -16.57 4.70 -14.55
C PRO A 80 -17.24 4.03 -15.75
N ASN A 81 -17.10 4.60 -16.95
CA ASN A 81 -17.69 4.06 -18.17
C ASN A 81 -16.72 3.14 -18.94
N GLN A 82 -15.44 3.09 -18.55
CA GLN A 82 -14.42 2.29 -19.23
C GLN A 82 -14.41 0.86 -18.69
N LYS A 83 -14.90 -0.09 -19.50
CA LYS A 83 -14.73 -1.52 -19.25
C LYS A 83 -13.37 -1.97 -19.77
N LEU A 84 -12.46 -2.32 -18.87
CA LEU A 84 -11.19 -2.96 -19.24
C LEU A 84 -11.46 -4.43 -19.58
N MET A 85 -11.36 -4.77 -20.87
CA MET A 85 -11.63 -6.11 -21.38
C MET A 85 -10.32 -6.91 -21.42
N MET A 86 -10.32 -8.14 -20.88
CA MET A 86 -9.11 -8.97 -20.79
C MET A 86 -8.50 -9.40 -22.13
N TYR A 87 -9.30 -9.44 -23.22
CA TYR A 87 -8.91 -10.04 -24.50
C TYR A 87 -9.23 -9.13 -25.69
N GLN A 88 -9.12 -7.81 -25.53
CA GLN A 88 -9.44 -6.86 -26.59
C GLN A 88 -8.38 -5.76 -26.68
N GLY A 89 -8.07 -5.36 -27.92
CA GLY A 89 -7.10 -4.30 -28.21
C GLY A 89 -5.69 -4.83 -28.51
N GLU A 90 -4.75 -3.91 -28.67
CA GLU A 90 -3.36 -4.21 -28.98
C GLU A 90 -2.57 -4.61 -27.73
N ILE A 91 -1.69 -5.61 -27.86
CA ILE A 91 -0.87 -6.13 -26.76
C ILE A 91 0.15 -5.07 -26.35
N PHE A 92 0.34 -4.88 -25.05
CA PHE A 92 1.41 -4.04 -24.54
C PHE A 92 2.76 -4.78 -24.61
N LEU A 93 3.71 -4.21 -25.34
CA LEU A 93 4.98 -4.86 -25.68
C LEU A 93 5.86 -5.21 -24.48
N ASP A 94 5.72 -4.53 -23.34
CA ASP A 94 6.54 -4.75 -22.15
C ASP A 94 5.74 -5.10 -20.89
N PRO A 95 5.29 -6.37 -20.73
CA PRO A 95 4.58 -6.82 -19.53
C PRO A 95 5.41 -6.70 -18.24
N LYS A 96 6.74 -6.67 -18.31
CA LYS A 96 7.60 -6.51 -17.12
C LYS A 96 7.49 -5.09 -16.57
N ARG A 97 7.53 -4.08 -17.45
CA ARG A 97 7.33 -2.68 -17.07
C ARG A 97 5.95 -2.45 -16.46
N TYR A 98 4.91 -3.06 -17.04
CA TYR A 98 3.56 -3.02 -16.48
C TYR A 98 3.54 -3.58 -15.05
N ARG A 99 4.00 -4.83 -14.85
CA ARG A 99 4.00 -5.49 -13.54
C ARG A 99 4.80 -4.71 -12.49
N ARG A 100 5.98 -4.21 -12.85
CA ARG A 100 6.82 -3.41 -11.94
C ARG A 100 6.10 -2.14 -11.48
N LEU A 101 5.45 -1.43 -12.41
CA LEU A 101 4.75 -0.20 -12.09
C LEU A 101 3.48 -0.44 -11.25
N VAL A 102 2.69 -1.47 -11.59
CA VAL A 102 1.52 -1.85 -10.78
C VAL A 102 1.96 -2.30 -9.38
N GLY A 103 3.07 -3.04 -9.25
CA GLY A 103 3.65 -3.40 -7.95
C GLY A 103 4.00 -2.17 -7.09
N LYS A 104 4.59 -1.13 -7.70
CA LYS A 104 4.85 0.14 -7.01
C LYS A 104 3.57 0.86 -6.58
N LEU A 105 2.56 0.86 -7.46
CA LEU A 105 1.26 1.45 -7.15
C LEU A 105 0.54 0.70 -6.02
N ILE A 106 0.62 -0.62 -5.99
CA ILE A 106 0.11 -1.45 -4.88
C ILE A 106 0.72 -0.99 -3.56
N TYR A 107 2.05 -0.79 -3.51
CA TYR A 107 2.70 -0.29 -2.31
C TYR A 107 2.22 1.10 -1.88
N LEU A 108 1.92 1.98 -2.85
CA LEU A 108 1.37 3.32 -2.58
C LEU A 108 -0.05 3.27 -1.96
N THR A 109 -0.83 2.21 -2.20
CA THR A 109 -2.19 2.08 -1.61
C THR A 109 -2.21 2.05 -0.08
N ILE A 110 -1.07 1.73 0.55
CA ILE A 110 -0.92 1.75 2.01
C ILE A 110 -1.27 3.12 2.60
N THR A 111 -0.89 4.21 1.92
CA THR A 111 -1.19 5.58 2.35
C THR A 111 -2.26 6.27 1.49
N ARG A 112 -2.62 5.66 0.35
CA ARG A 112 -3.59 6.18 -0.62
C ARG A 112 -4.69 5.13 -0.89
N PRO A 113 -5.65 4.93 0.02
CA PRO A 113 -6.73 3.96 -0.19
C PRO A 113 -7.73 4.39 -1.29
N ASP A 114 -7.73 5.67 -1.65
CA ASP A 114 -8.56 6.26 -2.70
C ASP A 114 -8.28 5.68 -4.09
N ILE A 115 -7.05 5.21 -4.35
CA ILE A 115 -6.66 4.57 -5.61
C ILE A 115 -6.78 3.04 -5.59
N SER A 116 -7.09 2.45 -4.43
CA SER A 116 -7.08 0.99 -4.24
C SER A 116 -8.04 0.24 -5.16
N PHE A 117 -9.22 0.80 -5.43
CA PHE A 117 -10.16 0.21 -6.37
C PHE A 117 -9.56 0.11 -7.79
N ALA A 118 -9.04 1.21 -8.31
CA ALA A 118 -8.46 1.26 -9.66
C ALA A 118 -7.25 0.31 -9.77
N ILE A 119 -6.40 0.27 -8.74
CA ILE A 119 -5.25 -0.64 -8.66
C ILE A 119 -5.70 -2.11 -8.57
N GLY A 120 -6.77 -2.39 -7.85
CA GLY A 120 -7.39 -3.71 -7.78
C GLY A 120 -7.82 -4.22 -9.15
N VAL A 121 -8.36 -3.35 -10.01
CA VAL A 121 -8.76 -3.72 -11.38
C VAL A 121 -7.54 -4.01 -12.25
N VAL A 122 -6.57 -3.08 -12.32
CA VAL A 122 -5.39 -3.26 -13.19
C VAL A 122 -4.46 -4.39 -12.73
N SER A 123 -4.47 -4.72 -11.44
CA SER A 123 -3.67 -5.82 -10.88
C SER A 123 -4.20 -7.22 -11.24
N GLN A 124 -5.45 -7.34 -11.71
CA GLN A 124 -5.97 -8.60 -12.26
C GLN A 124 -5.33 -8.94 -13.61
N ILE A 125 -4.67 -7.98 -14.27
CA ILE A 125 -4.20 -8.09 -15.66
C ILE A 125 -2.67 -8.02 -15.72
N MET A 126 -2.00 -8.94 -15.02
CA MET A 126 -0.53 -8.95 -14.93
C MET A 126 0.18 -9.81 -15.98
N GLN A 127 -0.52 -10.80 -16.54
CA GLN A 127 0.08 -11.79 -17.44
C GLN A 127 0.15 -11.28 -18.89
N ASN A 128 -0.93 -10.72 -19.39
CA ASN A 128 -1.04 -10.23 -20.76
C ASN A 128 -1.70 -8.83 -20.80
N PRO A 129 -0.96 -7.76 -20.45
CA PRO A 129 -1.48 -6.40 -20.52
C PRO A 129 -1.66 -5.94 -21.97
N HIS A 130 -2.64 -5.07 -22.19
CA HIS A 130 -2.94 -4.42 -23.46
C HIS A 130 -2.71 -2.91 -23.32
N ILE A 131 -2.67 -2.19 -24.43
CA ILE A 131 -2.44 -0.74 -24.43
C ILE A 131 -3.48 0.00 -23.57
N ASP A 132 -4.74 -0.43 -23.57
CA ASP A 132 -5.79 0.16 -22.74
C ASP A 132 -5.54 -0.01 -21.25
N HIS A 133 -4.99 -1.16 -20.85
CA HIS A 133 -4.59 -1.42 -19.45
C HIS A 133 -3.42 -0.50 -19.05
N TRP A 134 -2.46 -0.30 -19.94
CA TRP A 134 -1.38 0.67 -19.71
C TRP A 134 -1.92 2.10 -19.59
N ASN A 135 -2.83 2.51 -20.45
CA ASN A 135 -3.47 3.82 -20.39
C ASN A 135 -4.23 4.04 -19.07
N ALA A 136 -4.87 3.00 -18.54
CA ALA A 136 -5.50 3.04 -17.21
C ALA A 136 -4.46 3.29 -16.10
N VAL A 137 -3.31 2.60 -16.14
CA VAL A 137 -2.20 2.83 -15.19
C VAL A 137 -1.66 4.26 -15.29
N ILE A 138 -1.48 4.78 -16.51
CA ILE A 138 -1.07 6.18 -16.74
C ILE A 138 -2.11 7.15 -16.18
N ARG A 139 -3.40 6.87 -16.33
CA ARG A 139 -4.47 7.69 -15.72
C ARG A 139 -4.36 7.74 -14.20
N ILE A 140 -4.13 6.61 -13.54
CA ILE A 140 -3.92 6.55 -12.08
C ILE A 140 -2.74 7.43 -11.67
N LEU A 141 -1.63 7.41 -12.42
CA LEU A 141 -0.47 8.27 -12.14
C LEU A 141 -0.79 9.76 -12.31
N ARG A 142 -1.56 10.13 -13.34
CA ARG A 142 -2.03 11.51 -13.53
C ARG A 142 -2.95 11.96 -12.39
N TYR A 143 -3.73 11.04 -11.82
CA TYR A 143 -4.51 11.33 -10.62
C TYR A 143 -3.62 11.55 -9.39
N ILE A 144 -2.61 10.69 -9.16
CA ILE A 144 -1.65 10.85 -8.06
C ILE A 144 -0.91 12.19 -8.14
N LYS A 145 -0.60 12.66 -9.36
CA LYS A 145 0.08 13.93 -9.62
C LYS A 145 -0.68 15.16 -9.08
N SER A 146 -2.01 15.07 -8.93
CA SER A 146 -2.83 16.15 -8.37
C SER A 146 -2.44 16.46 -6.92
N ALA A 147 -2.18 15.42 -6.12
CA ALA A 147 -1.89 15.52 -4.69
C ALA A 147 -0.85 14.46 -4.25
N PRO A 148 0.44 14.62 -4.60
CA PRO A 148 1.46 13.61 -4.32
C PRO A 148 1.75 13.45 -2.82
N GLY A 149 1.44 14.46 -2.00
CA GLY A 149 1.62 14.41 -0.54
C GLY A 149 0.38 13.98 0.25
N GLN A 150 -0.68 13.54 -0.43
CA GLN A 150 -1.88 13.04 0.25
C GLN A 150 -1.55 11.74 1.01
N GLY A 151 -2.14 11.61 2.19
CA GLY A 151 -1.90 10.49 3.11
C GLY A 151 -3.07 10.29 4.06
N LEU A 152 -2.86 9.51 5.12
CA LEU A 152 -3.87 9.16 6.11
C LEU A 152 -3.61 9.90 7.43
N LEU A 153 -4.67 10.44 8.04
CA LEU A 153 -4.65 11.02 9.37
C LEU A 153 -5.35 10.07 10.35
N TYR A 154 -4.63 9.64 11.39
CA TYR A 154 -5.14 8.86 12.50
C TYR A 154 -5.31 9.76 13.72
N PHE A 155 -6.54 9.94 14.20
CA PHE A 155 -6.82 10.77 15.37
C PHE A 155 -6.46 10.05 16.68
N ILE A 156 -6.09 10.81 17.70
CA ILE A 156 -5.94 10.33 19.08
C ILE A 156 -7.16 10.84 19.88
N GLY A 157 -8.28 10.10 19.91
CA GLY A 157 -9.52 10.54 20.59
C GLY A 157 -10.84 9.98 20.02
N GLU A 158 -11.98 10.64 20.31
CA GLU A 158 -13.36 10.18 20.07
C GLU A 158 -13.81 10.09 18.59
N ASN A 159 -13.10 9.37 17.72
CA ASN A 159 -13.67 8.56 16.63
C ASN A 159 -12.63 7.72 15.88
N ILE A 160 -13.16 6.65 15.25
CA ILE A 160 -12.59 5.31 15.03
C ILE A 160 -11.06 5.23 14.91
N ILE A 161 -10.44 4.85 16.02
CA ILE A 161 -9.40 3.82 15.98
C ILE A 161 -10.03 2.50 16.47
N SER A 162 -10.56 1.69 15.56
CA SER A 162 -10.93 0.30 15.88
C SER A 162 -9.76 -0.62 15.52
N TRP A 163 -8.97 -1.01 16.52
CA TRP A 163 -7.97 -2.06 16.33
C TRP A 163 -8.66 -3.42 16.41
N LYS A 164 -8.60 -4.21 15.34
CA LYS A 164 -8.95 -5.64 15.37
C LYS A 164 -7.70 -6.44 15.07
N SER A 165 -7.08 -6.97 16.12
CA SER A 165 -5.97 -7.94 15.98
C SER A 165 -6.57 -9.33 15.76
N LYS A 166 -6.27 -9.95 14.63
CA LYS A 166 -6.60 -11.35 14.35
C LYS A 166 -5.29 -12.10 14.16
N LYS A 167 -5.02 -13.06 15.07
CA LYS A 167 -3.89 -13.98 14.94
C LYS A 167 -4.08 -14.79 13.65
N GLN A 168 -3.18 -14.62 12.68
CA GLN A 168 -3.17 -15.48 11.51
C GLN A 168 -2.75 -16.89 11.94
N SER A 169 -3.49 -17.91 11.49
CA SER A 169 -3.20 -19.32 11.79
C SER A 169 -2.16 -19.94 10.86
N VAL A 170 -1.69 -19.17 9.86
CA VAL A 170 -0.69 -19.58 8.89
C VAL A 170 0.52 -18.67 9.07
N VAL A 171 1.70 -19.28 9.20
CA VAL A 171 2.98 -18.57 9.27
C VAL A 171 3.39 -18.25 7.84
N ALA A 172 3.43 -16.96 7.49
CA ALA A 172 4.04 -16.52 6.24
C ALA A 172 5.56 -16.64 6.35
N TRP A 173 6.21 -17.05 5.26
CA TRP A 173 7.66 -17.30 5.25
C TRP A 173 8.46 -16.03 4.95
N SER A 174 7.78 -14.92 4.62
CA SER A 174 8.35 -13.60 4.39
C SER A 174 7.38 -12.48 4.79
N SER A 175 7.90 -11.34 5.24
CA SER A 175 7.13 -10.12 5.49
C SER A 175 6.40 -9.64 4.23
N ALA A 176 6.99 -9.82 3.06
CA ALA A 176 6.37 -9.47 1.78
C ALA A 176 5.13 -10.31 1.47
N GLU A 177 5.09 -11.59 1.89
CA GLU A 177 3.92 -12.45 1.74
C GLU A 177 2.79 -12.03 2.68
N VAL A 178 3.12 -11.67 3.94
CA VAL A 178 2.14 -11.13 4.90
C VAL A 178 1.51 -9.86 4.34
N GLU A 179 2.33 -8.93 3.86
CA GLU A 179 1.88 -7.66 3.30
C GLU A 179 0.97 -7.88 2.08
N TYR A 180 1.31 -8.81 1.19
CA TYR A 180 0.47 -9.12 0.03
C TYR A 180 -0.87 -9.76 0.42
N ILE A 181 -0.86 -10.70 1.36
CA ILE A 181 -2.07 -11.38 1.85
C ILE A 181 -2.98 -10.39 2.59
N ASP A 182 -2.42 -9.56 3.46
CA ASP A 182 -3.18 -8.56 4.21
C ASP A 182 -3.73 -7.47 3.29
N LEU A 183 -2.96 -7.03 2.30
CA LEU A 183 -3.41 -6.03 1.32
C LEU A 183 -4.50 -6.58 0.40
N TRP A 184 -4.42 -7.86 0.01
CA TRP A 184 -5.47 -8.53 -0.75
C TRP A 184 -6.74 -8.74 0.09
N LEU A 185 -6.62 -9.17 1.34
CA LEU A 185 -7.73 -9.29 2.27
C LEU A 185 -8.39 -7.93 2.56
N TRP A 186 -7.59 -6.88 2.73
CA TRP A 186 -8.07 -5.52 2.95
C TRP A 186 -8.81 -4.98 1.70
N LEU A 187 -8.30 -5.25 0.50
CA LEU A 187 -8.98 -4.93 -0.76
C LEU A 187 -10.34 -5.63 -0.84
N LEU A 188 -10.41 -6.93 -0.54
CA LEU A 188 -11.66 -7.69 -0.53
C LEU A 188 -12.68 -7.15 0.49
N VAL A 189 -12.23 -6.80 1.69
CA VAL A 189 -13.11 -6.26 2.75
C VAL A 189 -13.67 -4.90 2.35
N ASN A 190 -12.87 -4.01 1.76
CA ASN A 190 -13.36 -2.70 1.30
C ASN A 190 -14.28 -2.80 0.07
N LEU A 191 -14.04 -3.76 -0.83
CA LEU A 191 -14.94 -4.04 -1.95
C LEU A 191 -16.29 -4.60 -1.48
N CYS A 192 -16.30 -5.46 -0.45
CA CYS A 192 -17.54 -5.98 0.14
C CYS A 192 -18.29 -4.94 0.99
N GLY A 193 -17.59 -3.99 1.61
CA GLY A 193 -18.19 -2.96 2.47
C GLY A 193 -19.04 -1.91 1.74
N SER A 194 -18.96 -1.86 0.40
CA SER A 194 -19.64 -0.84 -0.41
C SER A 194 -21.00 -1.29 -0.98
N ASN A 195 -21.36 -2.58 -0.87
CA ASN A 195 -22.64 -3.12 -1.35
C ASN A 195 -23.43 -3.74 -0.21
N ASN A 196 -24.25 -2.92 0.44
CA ASN A 196 -25.11 -3.30 1.54
C ASN A 196 -26.36 -4.05 1.05
N SER A 197 -26.21 -5.14 0.27
CA SER A 197 -27.31 -6.06 -0.05
C SER A 197 -26.88 -7.27 -0.91
N PHE A 198 -25.86 -8.06 -0.56
CA PHE A 198 -25.76 -9.41 -1.13
C PHE A 198 -25.19 -10.41 -0.11
N LYS A 199 -26.08 -11.30 0.35
CA LYS A 199 -25.78 -12.48 1.16
C LYS A 199 -25.09 -13.51 0.27
N LEU A 200 -23.79 -13.31 -0.02
CA LEU A 200 -23.01 -14.29 -0.76
C LEU A 200 -22.49 -15.35 0.21
N LYS A 201 -23.03 -16.57 0.06
CA LYS A 201 -22.42 -17.80 0.57
C LYS A 201 -20.95 -17.80 0.16
N PHE A 202 -20.05 -17.97 1.12
CA PHE A 202 -18.65 -18.26 0.85
C PHE A 202 -18.59 -19.53 0.00
N CYS A 203 -18.20 -19.39 -1.28
CA CYS A 203 -17.65 -20.50 -2.04
C CYS A 203 -16.28 -20.81 -1.45
N GLU A 204 -16.03 -22.06 -1.07
CA GLU A 204 -14.70 -22.55 -0.73
C GLU A 204 -13.75 -22.28 -1.90
N ILE A 205 -12.87 -21.29 -1.74
CA ILE A 205 -11.79 -21.05 -2.68
C ILE A 205 -10.72 -22.11 -2.40
N LYS A 206 -10.68 -23.12 -3.27
CA LYS A 206 -9.63 -24.15 -3.28
C LYS A 206 -8.29 -23.46 -3.50
N LEU A 207 -7.38 -23.61 -2.53
CA LEU A 207 -6.04 -23.04 -2.51
C LEU A 207 -5.30 -23.35 -3.84
N MET A 208 -4.83 -22.33 -4.54
CA MET A 208 -3.94 -22.50 -5.69
C MET A 208 -2.56 -22.93 -5.17
N LYS A 209 -2.13 -24.15 -5.49
CA LYS A 209 -0.79 -24.65 -5.13
C LYS A 209 0.23 -24.03 -6.08
N LEU A 210 1.03 -23.10 -5.56
CA LEU A 210 2.28 -22.67 -6.20
C LEU A 210 3.37 -23.66 -5.83
N TYR A 211 3.95 -24.32 -6.83
CA TYR A 211 5.19 -25.06 -6.70
C TYR A 211 6.32 -24.14 -7.15
N CYS A 212 7.35 -24.01 -6.33
CA CYS A 212 8.63 -23.42 -6.72
C CYS A 212 9.68 -24.52 -6.62
N ASP A 213 10.32 -24.84 -7.75
CA ASP A 213 11.54 -25.63 -7.78
C ASP A 213 12.70 -24.78 -7.23
N ASN A 214 13.57 -25.41 -6.44
CA ASN A 214 14.78 -24.83 -5.85
C ASN A 214 15.75 -24.27 -6.89
#